data_AF-A0A7W6MLS3-F1
#
_entry.id   AF-A0A7W6MLS3-F1
#
_cell.length_a   1.000
_cell.length_b   1.000
_cell.length_c   1.000
_cell.angle_alpha   90.00
_cell.angle_beta   90.00
_cell.angle_gamma   90.00
#
_symmetry.space_group_name_H-M   'P 1'
#
loop_
_entity.id
_entity.type
_entity.pdbx_description
1 polymer ?
#
loop_
_entity_poly.entity_id
_entity_poly.type
_entity_poly.pdbx_seq_one_letter_code
_entity_poly.pdbx_strand_id
1 'polypeptide(L)'
;MTFEEERQLTELARILARGRELASSLSIPFATKLIDLSLVELAIQWQGRDPQAGARTDGCGLDDLLQIKLRLSVIERASGAKTDRH
;
A
#
# COMPACT_ATOMS: atom_id res chain seq x y z
N MET A 1 -7.58 -0.06 20.68
CA MET A 1 -7.78 -1.09 19.64
C MET A 1 -8.51 -2.25 20.30
N THR A 2 -9.60 -2.74 19.71
CA THR A 2 -10.28 -3.93 20.22
C THR A 2 -9.54 -5.19 19.76
N PHE A 3 -9.68 -6.29 20.51
CA PHE A 3 -9.09 -7.59 20.14
C PHE A 3 -9.53 -8.06 18.74
N GLU A 4 -10.77 -7.75 18.35
CA GLU A 4 -11.31 -8.08 17.04
C GLU A 4 -10.65 -7.26 15.92
N GLU A 5 -10.43 -5.96 16.13
CA GLU A 5 -9.70 -5.11 15.18
C GLU A 5 -8.26 -5.61 14.98
N GLU A 6 -7.55 -5.95 16.06
CA GLU A 6 -6.17 -6.46 15.98
C GLU A 6 -6.11 -7.79 15.22
N ARG A 7 -7.06 -8.69 15.48
CA ARG A 7 -7.21 -9.95 14.75
C ARG A 7 -7.46 -9.72 13.26
N GLN A 8 -8.35 -8.79 12.91
CA GLN A 8 -8.66 -8.46 11.52
C GLN A 8 -7.45 -7.86 10.78
N LEU A 9 -6.73 -6.92 11.41
CA LEU A 9 -5.51 -6.34 10.85
C LEU A 9 -4.40 -7.39 10.68
N THR A 10 -4.26 -8.31 11.64
CA THR A 10 -3.32 -9.43 11.54
C THR A 10 -3.65 -10.32 10.35
N GLU A 11 -4.92 -10.66 10.16
CA GLU A 11 -5.33 -11.50 9.03
C GLU A 11 -5.12 -10.78 7.69
N LEU A 12 -5.41 -9.48 7.64
CA LEU A 12 -5.14 -8.66 6.46
C LEU A 12 -3.64 -8.63 6.12
N ALA A 13 -2.76 -8.48 7.12
CA ALA A 13 -1.31 -8.55 6.93
C ALA A 13 -0.88 -9.89 6.33
N ARG A 14 -1.43 -11.01 6.81
CA ARG A 14 -1.13 -12.35 6.26
C ARG A 14 -1.60 -12.52 4.83
N ILE A 15 -2.78 -11.99 4.49
CA ILE A 15 -3.31 -12.05 3.12
C ILE A 15 -2.41 -11.24 2.19
N LEU A 16 -2.04 -10.01 2.57
CA LEU A 16 -1.15 -9.16 1.79
C LEU A 16 0.24 -9.78 1.62
N ALA A 17 0.83 -10.34 2.67
CA ALA A 17 2.12 -11.01 2.57
C ALA A 17 2.10 -12.19 1.57
N ARG A 18 1.07 -13.05 1.64
CA ARG A 18 0.89 -14.14 0.67
C ARG A 18 0.67 -13.63 -0.76
N GLY A 19 -0.12 -12.57 -0.91
CA GLY A 19 -0.34 -11.92 -2.20
C GLY A 19 0.97 -11.34 -2.78
N ARG A 20 1.83 -10.78 -1.93
CA ARG A 20 3.15 -10.25 -2.33
C ARG A 20 4.04 -11.35 -2.87
N GLU A 21 4.15 -12.47 -2.15
CA GLU A 21 4.94 -13.64 -2.56
C GLU A 21 4.48 -14.17 -3.92
N LEU A 22 3.16 -14.28 -4.12
CA LEU A 22 2.57 -14.70 -5.39
C LEU A 22 2.83 -13.70 -6.52
N ALA A 23 2.63 -12.40 -6.28
CA ALA A 23 2.92 -11.37 -7.27
C ALA A 23 4.41 -11.34 -7.66
N SER A 24 5.29 -11.57 -6.69
CA SER A 24 6.73 -11.68 -6.90
C SER A 24 7.09 -12.92 -7.71
N SER A 25 6.50 -14.09 -7.41
CA SER A 25 6.79 -15.33 -8.16
C SER A 25 6.31 -15.27 -9.60
N LEU A 26 5.21 -14.55 -9.85
CA LEU A 26 4.68 -14.28 -11.18
C LEU A 26 5.36 -13.10 -11.89
N SER A 27 6.37 -12.47 -11.28
CA SER A 27 7.07 -11.31 -11.83
C SER A 27 6.13 -10.17 -12.27
N ILE A 28 5.12 -9.85 -11.44
CA ILE A 28 4.15 -8.77 -11.68
C ILE A 28 4.55 -7.55 -10.83
N PRO A 29 5.50 -6.71 -11.28
CA PRO A 29 6.11 -5.67 -10.44
C PRO A 29 5.12 -4.61 -9.96
N PHE A 30 4.04 -4.38 -10.72
CA PHE A 30 2.98 -3.46 -10.32
C PHE A 30 2.20 -3.98 -9.11
N ALA A 31 1.80 -5.26 -9.14
CA ALA A 31 1.07 -5.87 -8.04
C ALA A 31 1.95 -5.96 -6.78
N THR A 32 3.23 -6.34 -6.93
CA THR A 32 4.17 -6.36 -5.80
C THR A 32 4.31 -4.98 -5.16
N LYS A 33 4.51 -3.91 -5.95
CA LYS A 33 4.58 -2.54 -5.42
C LYS A 33 3.29 -2.08 -4.74
N LEU A 34 2.13 -2.42 -5.32
CA LEU A 34 0.84 -2.07 -4.73
C LEU A 34 0.66 -2.73 -3.36
N ILE A 35 1.01 -4.01 -3.25
CA ILE A 35 0.91 -4.78 -2.01
C ILE A 35 1.92 -4.27 -0.97
N ASP A 36 3.16 -3.95 -1.38
CA ASP A 36 4.16 -3.35 -0.51
C ASP A 36 3.65 -2.03 0.10
N LEU A 37 2.98 -1.18 -0.70
CA LEU A 37 2.37 0.05 -0.22
C LEU A 37 1.22 -0.20 0.78
N SER A 38 0.36 -1.17 0.49
CA SER A 38 -0.72 -1.56 1.41
C SER A 38 -0.18 -2.08 2.75
N LEU A 39 0.94 -2.82 2.75
CA LEU A 39 1.61 -3.28 3.97
C LEU A 39 2.21 -2.13 4.78
N VAL A 40 2.82 -1.14 4.13
CA VAL A 40 3.34 0.07 4.79
C VAL A 40 2.21 0.85 5.45
N GLU A 41 1.09 1.03 4.76
CA GLU A 41 -0.06 1.72 5.34
C GLU A 41 -0.66 0.96 6.52
N LEU A 42 -0.78 -0.37 6.41
CA LEU A 42 -1.22 -1.21 7.51
C LEU A 42 -0.31 -1.03 8.74
N ALA A 43 1.00 -0.96 8.54
CA ALA A 43 1.96 -0.69 9.61
C ALA A 43 1.81 0.73 10.20
N ILE A 44 1.52 1.75 9.38
CA ILE A 44 1.23 3.11 9.86
C ILE A 44 -0.06 3.14 10.68
N GLN A 45 -1.14 2.47 10.24
CA GLN A 45 -2.37 2.38 11.03
C GLN A 45 -2.16 1.62 12.35
N TRP A 46 -1.26 0.64 12.34
CA TRP A 46 -0.84 -0.09 13.53
C TRP A 46 -0.06 0.80 14.50
N GLN A 47 0.86 1.64 14.02
CA GLN A 47 1.68 2.55 14.83
C GLN A 47 0.95 3.83 15.27
N GLY A 48 0.12 4.41 14.39
CA GLY A 48 -0.58 5.68 14.61
C GLY A 48 -1.70 5.61 15.66
N ARG A 49 -1.96 4.41 16.22
CA ARG A 49 -2.89 4.20 17.34
C ARG A 49 -2.18 4.06 18.70
N ASP A 50 -0.96 4.58 18.83
CA ASP A 50 -0.38 4.88 20.14
C ASP A 50 -1.25 5.96 20.83
N PRO A 51 -1.88 5.69 21.99
CA PRO A 51 -2.72 6.66 22.68
C PRO A 51 -1.99 7.95 23.10
N GLN A 52 -0.65 8.02 22.98
CA GLN A 52 0.11 9.25 23.22
C GLN A 52 0.39 10.10 21.96
N ALA A 53 0.15 9.57 20.74
CA ALA A 53 0.35 10.31 19.50
C ALA A 53 -0.95 11.02 19.08
N GLY A 54 -1.19 12.20 19.64
CA GLY A 54 -2.40 13.02 19.43
C GLY A 54 -2.58 13.63 18.03
N ALA A 55 -2.48 12.86 16.94
CA ALA A 55 -2.79 13.34 15.60
C ALA A 55 -3.89 12.49 14.96
N ARG A 56 -5.13 12.95 15.05
CA ARG A 56 -6.17 12.55 14.10
C ARG A 56 -5.70 12.98 12.71
N THR A 57 -5.28 12.03 11.88
CA THR A 57 -5.12 12.26 10.45
C THR A 57 -6.51 12.31 9.81
N ASP A 58 -7.22 13.42 10.05
CA ASP A 58 -8.37 13.82 9.26
C ASP A 58 -7.83 14.35 7.91
N GLY A 59 -7.61 13.45 6.95
CA GLY A 59 -7.24 13.88 5.59
C GLY A 59 -6.53 12.81 4.77
N CYS A 60 -7.15 12.48 3.64
CA CYS A 60 -6.74 11.48 2.65
C CYS A 60 -7.04 10.05 3.09
N GLY A 61 -8.21 9.54 2.70
CA GLY A 61 -8.55 8.13 2.89
C GLY A 61 -7.66 7.25 2.00
N LEU A 62 -7.46 6.00 2.42
CA LEU A 62 -6.75 4.92 1.72
C LEU A 62 -6.95 4.94 0.18
N ASP A 63 -8.20 5.14 -0.25
CA ASP A 63 -8.55 5.19 -1.67
C ASP A 63 -7.91 6.38 -2.42
N ASP A 64 -7.82 7.55 -1.79
CA ASP A 64 -7.26 8.76 -2.41
C ASP A 64 -5.75 8.61 -2.61
N LEU A 65 -5.03 8.07 -1.62
CA LEU A 65 -3.59 7.84 -1.71
C LEU A 65 -3.26 6.76 -2.76
N LEU A 66 -4.02 5.66 -2.77
CA LEU A 66 -3.87 4.60 -3.76
C LEU A 66 -4.18 5.11 -5.16
N GLN A 67 -5.24 5.91 -5.34
CA GLN A 67 -5.56 6.52 -6.63
C GLN A 67 -4.48 7.49 -7.11
N ILE A 68 -3.93 8.35 -6.24
CA ILE A 68 -2.84 9.26 -6.59
C ILE A 68 -1.61 8.46 -7.05
N LYS A 69 -1.22 7.42 -6.30
CA LYS A 69 -0.04 6.60 -6.65
C LYS A 69 -0.24 5.74 -7.90
N LEU A 70 -1.45 5.24 -8.13
CA LEU A 70 -1.86 4.60 -9.39
C LEU A 70 -1.69 5.55 -10.57
N ARG A 71 -2.21 6.78 -10.45
CA ARG A 71 -2.09 7.80 -11.50
C ARG A 71 -0.64 8.15 -11.78
N LEU A 72 0.18 8.32 -10.74
CA LEU A 72 1.62 8.56 -10.89
C LEU A 72 2.34 7.39 -11.57
N SER A 73 2.04 6.14 -11.19
CA SER A 73 2.64 4.94 -11.80
C SER A 73 2.28 4.78 -13.29
N VAL A 74 1.06 5.16 -13.68
CA VAL A 74 0.63 5.20 -15.09
C VAL A 74 1.38 6.29 -15.86
N ILE A 75 1.54 7.47 -15.27
CA ILE A 75 2.27 8.60 -15.87
C ILE A 75 3.75 8.25 -16.06
N GLU A 76 4.41 7.65 -15.06
CA GLU A 76 5.82 7.23 -15.15
C GLU A 76 6.04 6.23 -16.29
N ARG A 77 5.12 5.27 -16.48
CA ARG A 77 5.17 4.33 -17.62
C ARG A 77 4.97 5.02 -18.96
N ALA A 78 4.01 5.95 -19.05
CA ALA A 78 3.75 6.71 -20.26
C ALA A 78 4.93 7.65 -20.60
N SER A 79 5.61 8.18 -19.59
CA SER A 79 6.74 9.09 -19.76
C SER A 79 8.05 8.34 -20.07
N GLY A 80 8.25 7.14 -19.53
CA GLY A 80 9.40 6.29 -19.85
C GLY A 80 9.37 5.69 -21.25
N ALA A 81 8.22 5.69 -21.93
CA ALA A 81 8.08 5.20 -23.30
C ALA A 81 8.60 6.17 -24.38
N LYS A 82 9.07 7.37 -24.00
CA LYS A 82 9.43 8.44 -24.94
C LYS A 82 10.93 8.63 -25.18
N THR A 83 11.80 7.85 -24.53
CA THR A 83 13.24 8.12 -24.52
C THR A 83 14.11 7.08 -25.24
N ASP A 84 13.53 6.20 -26.06
CA ASP A 84 14.26 5.11 -26.72
C ASP A 84 14.11 5.09 -28.25
N ARG A 85 14.14 6.28 -28.86
CA ARG A 85 14.40 6.44 -30.29
C ARG A 85 15.21 7.71 -30.54
N HIS A 86 16.53 7.59 -30.49
CA HIS A 86 17.38 8.38 -31.37
C HIS A 86 18.70 7.67 -31.67
#